data_AF-A0A2K8P6N2-F1
#
_entry.id   AF-A0A2K8P6N2-F1
#
_cell.length_a   1.000
_cell.length_b   1.000
_cell.length_c   1.000
_cell.angle_alpha   90.00
_cell.angle_beta   90.00
_cell.angle_gamma   90.00
#
_symmetry.space_group_name_H-M   'P 1'
#
loop_
_entity.id
_entity.type
_entity.pdbx_description
1 polymer ?
#
loop_
_entity_poly.entity_id
_entity_poly.type
_entity_poly.pdbx_seq_one_letter_code
_entity_poly.pdbx_strand_id
1 'polypeptide(L)'
;MWPWRRRRNRATAETEPGFRPARPQAPEWEPETDPWQDRLNRSCEARAVRQWWADAAEQTERLGEDGYGERLGELLSRLSPRDFAALGFGCTRRIDRACREPRTCSQDPAPPPASGDRIRRHGPVAGACSGFWDCYSPFAVRAAFTADDRHLAVTVQGQWSTVMLWVDGIRVEAPNFLDETGYWVDDRFYVTEMAAPDDHPLQGHVGMGAIAVLSLVIHDAATATTHVLDPEPHENWSCPVAALRDGQWRLYPTLEARDADHPDRTLTLP
;
A
#
# COMPACT_ATOMS: atom_id res chain seq x y z
N MET A 1 -1.28 48.57 18.43
CA MET A 1 -1.85 49.68 19.23
C MET A 1 -1.35 51.00 18.67
N TRP A 2 -2.06 51.59 17.70
CA TRP A 2 -2.38 53.03 17.63
C TRP A 2 -3.09 53.37 16.31
N PRO A 3 -3.92 54.43 16.31
CA PRO A 3 -5.07 54.60 15.44
C PRO A 3 -4.96 55.88 14.56
N TRP A 4 -6.13 56.38 14.14
CA TRP A 4 -6.46 57.69 13.52
C TRP A 4 -6.55 57.67 11.98
N ARG A 5 -7.74 57.72 11.36
CA ARG A 5 -8.80 58.77 11.25
C ARG A 5 -8.42 60.02 10.42
N ARG A 6 -9.28 60.22 9.39
CA ARG A 6 -9.76 61.49 8.77
C ARG A 6 -8.77 62.17 7.79
N ARG A 7 -9.19 62.79 6.67
CA ARG A 7 -10.46 63.45 6.33
C ARG A 7 -10.55 63.69 4.81
N ARG A 8 -11.76 63.48 4.25
CA ARG A 8 -12.50 64.24 3.21
C ARG A 8 -11.73 64.98 2.10
N ASN A 9 -12.21 64.81 0.87
CA ASN A 9 -12.89 65.92 0.18
C ASN A 9 -14.04 65.44 -0.71
N ARG A 10 -15.07 66.28 -0.74
CA ARG A 10 -16.39 66.14 -1.35
C ARG A 10 -16.39 67.00 -2.61
N ALA A 11 -16.81 66.44 -3.73
CA ALA A 11 -17.35 67.22 -4.84
C ALA A 11 -18.48 66.39 -5.49
N THR A 12 -19.61 67.04 -5.65
CA THR A 12 -20.93 66.54 -6.05
C THR A 12 -21.19 66.84 -7.53
N ALA A 13 -21.83 65.89 -8.22
CA ALA A 13 -22.76 66.07 -9.34
C ALA A 13 -23.53 64.73 -9.45
N GLU A 14 -24.84 64.64 -9.14
CA GLU A 14 -25.97 64.91 -10.07
C GLU A 14 -25.78 64.19 -11.42
N THR A 15 -26.62 63.32 -11.98
CA THR A 15 -27.87 62.60 -11.63
C THR A 15 -28.09 61.64 -12.81
N GLU A 16 -28.36 60.35 -12.62
CA GLU A 16 -29.06 59.53 -13.63
C GLU A 16 -29.86 58.40 -12.96
N PRO A 17 -31.12 58.14 -13.38
CA PRO A 17 -31.93 57.03 -12.91
C PRO A 17 -31.78 55.81 -13.83
N GLY A 18 -31.67 54.61 -13.24
CA GLY A 18 -32.05 53.37 -13.91
C GLY A 18 -30.94 52.53 -14.54
N PHE A 19 -30.13 51.86 -13.71
CA PHE A 19 -29.68 50.50 -14.02
C PHE A 19 -29.34 49.80 -12.70
N ARG A 20 -30.19 48.89 -12.22
CA ARG A 20 -29.75 47.88 -11.25
C ARG A 20 -29.13 46.76 -12.08
N PRO A 21 -27.79 46.60 -12.15
CA PRO A 21 -27.26 45.35 -12.66
C PRO A 21 -27.82 44.26 -11.76
N ALA A 22 -28.41 43.22 -12.36
CA ALA A 22 -28.74 42.01 -11.64
C ALA A 22 -27.47 41.62 -10.88
N ARG A 23 -27.56 41.58 -9.54
CA ARG A 23 -26.48 41.04 -8.71
C ARG A 23 -26.17 39.68 -9.33
N PRO A 24 -24.94 39.40 -9.80
CA PRO A 24 -24.62 38.06 -10.25
C PRO A 24 -25.04 37.15 -9.12
N GLN A 25 -25.97 36.23 -9.39
CA GLN A 25 -26.21 35.16 -8.44
C GLN A 25 -24.84 34.56 -8.20
N ALA A 26 -24.37 34.62 -6.95
CA ALA A 26 -23.19 33.89 -6.57
C ALA A 26 -23.44 32.46 -7.07
N PRO A 27 -22.52 31.85 -7.84
CA PRO A 27 -22.71 30.49 -8.31
C PRO A 27 -23.13 29.68 -7.09
N GLU A 28 -24.28 29.04 -7.21
CA GLU A 28 -24.81 28.12 -6.22
C GLU A 28 -23.68 27.13 -5.97
N TRP A 29 -22.99 27.28 -4.83
CA TRP A 29 -21.97 26.34 -4.41
C TRP A 29 -22.75 25.06 -4.08
N GLU A 30 -23.01 24.26 -5.11
CA GLU A 30 -23.25 22.84 -4.89
C GLU A 30 -22.02 22.36 -4.12
N PRO A 31 -22.18 21.83 -2.89
CA PRO A 31 -21.05 21.26 -2.18
C PRO A 31 -20.52 20.15 -3.06
N GLU A 32 -19.37 20.42 -3.71
CA GLU A 32 -18.67 19.46 -4.55
C GLU A 32 -18.50 18.22 -3.71
N THR A 33 -19.26 17.17 -4.06
CA THR A 33 -19.38 15.98 -3.24
C THR A 33 -17.99 15.38 -3.18
N ASP A 34 -17.43 15.19 -1.98
CA ASP A 34 -16.10 14.60 -1.84
C ASP A 34 -16.13 13.23 -2.55
N PRO A 35 -15.40 13.08 -3.67
CA PRO A 35 -15.49 11.88 -4.50
C PRO A 35 -15.03 10.62 -3.75
N TRP A 36 -14.20 10.79 -2.70
CA TRP A 36 -13.82 9.69 -1.84
C TRP A 36 -14.94 9.29 -0.89
N GLN A 37 -15.70 10.24 -0.36
CA GLN A 37 -16.86 9.93 0.48
C GLN A 37 -17.95 9.22 -0.32
N ASP A 38 -18.22 9.66 -1.56
CA ASP A 38 -19.15 8.96 -2.46
C ASP A 38 -18.66 7.53 -2.76
N ARG A 39 -17.36 7.36 -3.04
CA ARG A 39 -16.76 6.03 -3.24
C ARG A 39 -16.94 5.13 -2.00
N LEU A 40 -16.58 5.63 -0.82
CA LEU A 40 -16.77 4.90 0.45
C LEU A 40 -18.23 4.50 0.65
N ASN A 41 -19.18 5.37 0.32
CA ASN A 41 -20.59 5.06 0.50
C ASN A 41 -21.07 3.92 -0.44
N ARG A 42 -20.41 3.72 -1.59
CA ARG A 42 -20.75 2.70 -2.59
C ARG A 42 -20.03 1.36 -2.38
N SER A 43 -18.87 1.33 -1.73
CA SER A 43 -18.11 0.10 -1.46
C SER A 43 -18.51 -0.52 -0.13
N CYS A 44 -19.09 -1.73 -0.17
CA CYS A 44 -19.47 -2.47 1.04
C CYS A 44 -18.23 -2.86 1.86
N GLU A 45 -17.16 -3.26 1.18
CA GLU A 45 -15.89 -3.68 1.74
C GLU A 45 -15.20 -2.51 2.43
N ALA A 46 -15.13 -1.34 1.78
CA ALA A 46 -14.54 -0.15 2.40
C ALA A 46 -15.32 0.30 3.63
N ARG A 47 -16.66 0.21 3.60
CA ARG A 47 -17.49 0.53 4.76
C ARG A 47 -17.26 -0.43 5.92
N ALA A 48 -17.08 -1.71 5.64
CA ALA A 48 -16.79 -2.72 6.66
C ALA A 48 -15.46 -2.41 7.36
N VAL A 49 -14.40 -2.08 6.60
CA VAL A 49 -13.11 -1.67 7.16
C VAL A 49 -13.24 -0.37 7.96
N ARG A 50 -13.95 0.64 7.44
CA ARG A 50 -14.15 1.91 8.15
C ARG A 50 -14.87 1.71 9.48
N GLN A 51 -15.90 0.86 9.51
CA GLN A 51 -16.59 0.52 10.76
C GLN A 51 -15.65 -0.22 11.72
N TRP A 52 -14.86 -1.16 11.22
CA TRP A 52 -13.87 -1.89 12.01
C TRP A 52 -12.83 -0.98 12.69
N TRP A 53 -12.37 0.08 12.01
CA TRP A 53 -11.52 1.09 12.63
C TRP A 53 -12.25 2.00 13.61
N ALA A 54 -13.50 2.38 13.33
CA ALA A 54 -14.29 3.19 14.24
C ALA A 54 -14.47 2.50 15.60
N ASP A 55 -14.57 1.17 15.59
CA ASP A 55 -14.75 0.35 16.78
C ASP A 55 -13.41 -0.24 17.29
N ALA A 56 -12.26 0.26 16.83
CA ALA A 56 -10.95 -0.40 17.04
C ALA A 56 -10.63 -0.71 18.51
N ALA A 57 -10.93 0.21 19.43
CA ALA A 57 -10.69 0.01 20.86
C ALA A 57 -11.53 -1.15 21.42
N GLU A 58 -12.83 -1.19 21.12
CA GLU A 58 -13.73 -2.27 21.56
C GLU A 58 -13.32 -3.61 20.94
N GLN A 59 -12.99 -3.62 19.65
CA GLN A 59 -12.58 -4.84 18.95
C GLN A 59 -11.25 -5.40 19.48
N THR A 60 -10.29 -4.51 19.75
CA THR A 60 -8.98 -4.91 20.32
C THR A 60 -9.15 -5.42 21.75
N GLU A 61 -9.97 -4.79 22.59
CA GLU A 61 -10.26 -5.29 23.94
C GLU A 61 -10.90 -6.68 23.91
N ARG A 62 -11.81 -6.91 22.95
CA ARG A 62 -12.55 -8.17 22.84
C ARG A 62 -11.73 -9.32 22.25
N LEU A 63 -10.90 -9.06 21.25
CA LEU A 63 -10.21 -10.09 20.45
C LEU A 63 -8.71 -10.19 20.74
N GLY A 64 -8.13 -9.21 21.44
CA GLY A 64 -6.68 -9.01 21.48
C GLY A 64 -6.14 -8.39 20.19
N GLU A 65 -4.86 -7.98 20.21
CA GLU A 65 -4.20 -7.35 19.05
C GLU A 65 -4.11 -8.30 17.86
N ASP A 66 -3.73 -9.56 18.07
CA ASP A 66 -3.61 -10.55 17.00
C ASP A 66 -4.96 -10.85 16.36
N GLY A 67 -6.01 -11.07 17.17
CA GLY A 67 -7.37 -11.30 16.66
C GLY A 67 -7.95 -10.09 15.93
N TYR A 68 -7.61 -8.87 16.38
CA TYR A 68 -7.96 -7.65 15.67
C TYR A 68 -7.27 -7.58 14.30
N GLY A 69 -5.95 -7.81 14.28
CA GLY A 69 -5.15 -7.73 13.07
C GLY A 69 -5.50 -8.82 12.06
N GLU A 70 -5.81 -10.03 12.52
CA GLU A 70 -6.30 -11.14 11.68
C GLU A 70 -7.55 -10.70 10.91
N ARG A 71 -8.54 -10.19 11.65
CA ARG A 71 -9.79 -9.73 11.04
C ARG A 71 -9.59 -8.51 10.15
N LEU A 72 -8.69 -7.60 10.52
CA LEU A 72 -8.36 -6.45 9.69
C LEU A 72 -7.76 -6.90 8.35
N GLY A 73 -6.82 -7.83 8.33
CA GLY A 73 -6.22 -8.38 7.11
C GLY A 73 -7.24 -9.07 6.19
N GLU A 74 -8.14 -9.87 6.76
CA GLU A 74 -9.26 -10.49 6.01
C GLU A 74 -10.18 -9.46 5.33
N LEU A 75 -10.42 -8.32 5.98
CA LEU A 75 -11.27 -7.26 5.42
C LEU A 75 -10.51 -6.47 4.34
N LEU A 76 -9.26 -6.11 4.60
CA LEU A 76 -8.41 -5.34 3.69
C LEU A 76 -8.09 -6.11 2.40
N SER A 77 -7.93 -7.43 2.47
CA SER A 77 -7.65 -8.30 1.32
C SER A 77 -8.79 -8.39 0.30
N ARG A 78 -9.91 -7.71 0.52
CA ARG A 78 -11.06 -7.62 -0.40
C ARG A 78 -11.21 -6.25 -1.05
N LEU A 79 -10.36 -5.29 -0.66
CA LEU A 79 -10.46 -3.92 -1.13
C LEU A 79 -9.87 -3.77 -2.53
N SER A 80 -10.52 -2.95 -3.35
CA SER A 80 -9.90 -2.45 -4.58
C SER A 80 -8.90 -1.31 -4.28
N PRO A 81 -8.00 -0.97 -5.21
CA PRO A 81 -7.09 0.17 -5.05
C PRO A 81 -7.81 1.48 -4.70
N ARG A 82 -8.99 1.70 -5.31
CA ARG A 82 -9.84 2.87 -5.05
C ARG A 82 -10.37 2.90 -3.63
N ASP A 83 -10.62 1.74 -3.04
CA ASP A 83 -11.15 1.67 -1.68
C ASP A 83 -10.05 2.01 -0.66
N PHE A 84 -8.82 1.53 -0.86
CA PHE A 84 -7.66 1.97 -0.06
C PHE A 84 -7.46 3.48 -0.12
N ALA A 85 -7.50 4.07 -1.33
CA ALA A 85 -7.40 5.52 -1.49
C ALA A 85 -8.55 6.27 -0.78
N ALA A 86 -9.79 5.78 -0.92
CA ALA A 86 -10.97 6.36 -0.30
C ALA A 86 -10.93 6.27 1.23
N LEU A 87 -10.33 5.20 1.77
CA LEU A 87 -10.08 5.00 3.19
C LEU A 87 -8.95 5.90 3.74
N GLY A 88 -8.28 6.65 2.87
CA GLY A 88 -7.27 7.63 3.27
C GLY A 88 -5.86 7.06 3.39
N PHE A 89 -5.58 5.92 2.78
CA PHE A 89 -4.22 5.37 2.75
C PHE A 89 -3.30 6.31 1.97
N GLY A 90 -2.06 6.40 2.41
CA GLY A 90 -0.96 6.85 1.55
C GLY A 90 -0.84 5.89 0.36
N CYS A 91 -0.29 6.37 -0.76
CA CYS A 91 -0.03 5.51 -1.92
C CYS A 91 1.39 5.73 -2.43
N THR A 92 1.81 5.00 -3.48
CA THR A 92 3.17 5.10 -4.04
C THR A 92 3.53 6.52 -4.49
N ARG A 93 2.53 7.37 -4.74
CA ARG A 93 2.68 8.80 -5.08
C ARG A 93 2.89 9.71 -3.87
N ARG A 94 2.37 9.32 -2.70
CA ARG A 94 2.30 10.10 -1.46
C ARG A 94 2.20 9.12 -0.29
N ILE A 95 3.35 8.63 0.16
CA ILE A 95 3.44 7.69 1.29
C ILE A 95 3.13 8.42 2.60
N ASP A 96 3.52 9.69 2.68
CA ASP A 96 3.47 10.51 3.90
C ASP A 96 2.10 11.07 4.25
N ARG A 97 1.07 10.88 3.42
CA ARG A 97 -0.28 11.44 3.63
C ARG A 97 -1.33 10.71 2.81
N ALA A 98 -2.58 10.75 3.28
CA ALA A 98 -3.73 10.22 2.57
C ALA A 98 -3.76 10.64 1.09
N CYS A 99 -4.09 9.72 0.18
CA CYS A 99 -4.22 10.13 -1.20
C CYS A 99 -5.47 11.01 -1.41
N ARG A 100 -5.24 12.30 -1.63
CA ARG A 100 -6.29 13.33 -1.75
C ARG A 100 -6.50 13.87 -3.16
N GLU A 101 -5.81 13.36 -4.19
CA GLU A 101 -6.01 13.78 -5.58
C GLU A 101 -6.70 12.66 -6.39
N PRO A 102 -8.05 12.56 -6.33
CA PRO A 102 -8.83 11.52 -7.00
C PRO A 102 -8.48 11.40 -8.47
N ARG A 103 -8.36 12.53 -9.18
CA ARG A 103 -8.03 12.56 -10.62
C ARG A 103 -6.78 11.78 -11.00
N THR A 104 -5.90 11.49 -10.04
CA THR A 104 -4.65 10.79 -10.31
C THR A 104 -4.45 9.54 -9.42
N CYS A 105 -5.14 9.41 -8.28
CA CYS A 105 -5.11 8.21 -7.43
C CYS A 105 -6.31 7.27 -7.60
N SER A 106 -7.41 7.72 -8.22
CA SER A 106 -8.58 6.89 -8.49
C SER A 106 -8.60 6.34 -9.92
N GLN A 107 -7.57 6.63 -10.71
CA GLN A 107 -7.48 6.14 -12.07
C GLN A 107 -7.32 4.61 -12.08
N ASP A 108 -8.06 3.95 -12.97
CA ASP A 108 -7.88 2.52 -13.24
C ASP A 108 -6.59 2.32 -14.06
N PRO A 109 -5.97 1.13 -14.02
CA PRO A 109 -4.86 0.82 -14.92
C PRO A 109 -5.32 0.99 -16.38
N ALA A 110 -4.45 1.56 -17.21
CA ALA A 110 -4.66 1.50 -18.65
C ALA A 110 -4.63 0.03 -19.09
N PRO A 111 -5.50 -0.39 -20.04
CA PRO A 111 -5.41 -1.73 -20.59
C PRO A 111 -4.02 -1.97 -21.21
N PRO A 112 -3.48 -3.21 -21.12
CA PRO A 112 -2.16 -3.52 -21.63
C PRO A 112 -2.06 -3.19 -23.14
N PRO A 113 -0.91 -2.65 -23.61
CA PRO A 113 -0.73 -2.39 -25.02
C PRO A 113 -0.79 -3.70 -25.83
N ALA A 114 -1.29 -3.62 -27.07
CA ALA A 114 -1.36 -4.77 -27.97
C ALA A 114 0.01 -5.39 -28.32
N SER A 115 1.12 -4.71 -27.98
CA SER A 115 2.50 -5.16 -28.23
C SER A 115 2.99 -6.25 -27.27
N GLY A 116 2.19 -6.66 -26.27
CA GLY A 116 2.61 -7.71 -25.33
C GLY A 116 3.65 -7.25 -24.31
N ASP A 117 4.00 -5.96 -24.28
CA ASP A 117 4.88 -5.39 -23.27
C ASP A 117 4.17 -5.32 -21.92
N ARG A 118 4.77 -5.93 -20.89
CA ARG A 118 4.28 -5.86 -19.51
C ARG A 118 4.42 -4.44 -18.97
N ILE A 119 3.29 -3.80 -18.65
CA ILE A 119 3.28 -2.50 -17.98
C ILE A 119 3.80 -2.68 -16.54
N ARG A 120 4.96 -2.10 -16.21
CA ARG A 120 5.40 -2.04 -14.81
C ARG A 120 4.72 -0.88 -14.11
N ARG A 121 3.94 -1.16 -13.06
CA ARG A 121 3.41 -0.14 -12.16
C ARG A 121 4.44 0.26 -11.10
N HIS A 122 5.23 1.27 -11.41
CA HIS A 122 5.87 2.10 -10.40
C HIS A 122 5.26 3.46 -10.58
N GLY A 123 4.31 3.88 -9.74
CA GLY A 123 3.48 5.06 -10.02
C GLY A 123 4.34 6.24 -10.52
N PRO A 124 4.25 6.59 -11.80
CA PRO A 124 3.20 7.44 -12.31
C PRO A 124 2.30 6.68 -13.29
N VAL A 125 1.17 7.31 -13.55
CA VAL A 125 0.49 7.14 -14.81
C VAL A 125 1.45 7.40 -15.98
N ALA A 126 1.20 6.85 -17.15
CA ALA A 126 -0.10 6.36 -17.62
C ALA A 126 -0.76 5.23 -16.77
N GLY A 127 -1.73 5.49 -15.84
CA GLY A 127 -2.22 4.49 -14.86
C GLY A 127 -2.65 4.91 -13.43
N ALA A 128 -1.94 4.43 -12.38
CA ALA A 128 -2.45 4.43 -10.99
C ALA A 128 -1.36 4.13 -9.92
N CYS A 129 -1.73 4.09 -8.63
CA CYS A 129 -0.86 3.60 -7.56
C CYS A 129 -0.90 2.05 -7.48
N SER A 130 0.26 1.39 -7.39
CA SER A 130 0.40 -0.07 -7.19
C SER A 130 0.49 -0.50 -5.73
N GLY A 131 0.57 0.45 -4.80
CA GLY A 131 0.64 0.14 -3.38
C GLY A 131 0.05 1.24 -2.53
N PHE A 132 -0.32 0.84 -1.32
CA PHE A 132 -0.96 1.69 -0.32
C PHE A 132 -0.38 1.41 1.06
N TRP A 133 -0.28 2.46 1.88
CA TRP A 133 0.33 2.42 3.21
C TRP A 133 -0.55 3.17 4.20
N ASP A 134 -0.70 2.59 5.38
CA ASP A 134 -1.17 3.29 6.56
C ASP A 134 -0.03 3.38 7.58
N CYS A 135 0.44 4.60 7.81
CA CYS A 135 1.43 4.94 8.81
C CYS A 135 0.84 5.72 10.00
N TYR A 136 -0.49 5.81 10.06
CA TYR A 136 -1.22 6.66 10.99
C TYR A 136 -2.01 5.88 12.02
N SER A 137 -2.49 4.69 11.67
CA SER A 137 -3.09 3.81 12.66
C SER A 137 -2.01 3.13 13.52
N PRO A 138 -2.37 2.59 14.69
CA PRO A 138 -1.48 1.75 15.50
C PRO A 138 -1.02 0.47 14.79
N PHE A 139 -1.60 0.16 13.63
CA PHE A 139 -1.25 -0.96 12.79
C PHE A 139 -0.53 -0.45 11.55
N ALA A 140 0.71 -0.88 11.33
CA ALA A 140 1.35 -0.67 10.04
C ALA A 140 0.68 -1.59 9.02
N VAL A 141 -0.01 -0.99 8.06
CA VAL A 141 -0.67 -1.72 6.98
C VAL A 141 -0.01 -1.37 5.66
N ARG A 142 0.33 -2.40 4.87
CA ARG A 142 0.76 -2.21 3.49
C ARG A 142 -0.07 -3.07 2.56
N ALA A 143 -0.39 -2.52 1.40
CA ALA A 143 -1.06 -3.25 0.33
C ALA A 143 -0.25 -3.09 -0.97
N ALA A 144 -0.12 -4.17 -1.73
CA ALA A 144 0.56 -4.21 -3.01
C ALA A 144 -0.30 -4.95 -4.04
N PHE A 145 -0.51 -4.31 -5.19
CA PHE A 145 -1.28 -4.86 -6.29
C PHE A 145 -0.36 -5.23 -7.47
N THR A 146 -0.74 -6.26 -8.21
CA THR A 146 -0.15 -6.54 -9.52
C THR A 146 -0.46 -5.45 -10.53
N ALA A 147 0.22 -5.48 -11.69
CA ALA A 147 0.11 -4.43 -12.69
C ALA A 147 -1.33 -4.20 -13.20
N ASP A 148 -2.12 -5.28 -13.22
CA ASP A 148 -3.48 -5.34 -13.76
C ASP A 148 -4.56 -5.41 -12.68
N ASP A 149 -4.21 -5.19 -11.40
CA ASP A 149 -5.10 -5.28 -10.24
C ASP A 149 -5.75 -6.66 -10.02
N ARG A 150 -5.29 -7.73 -10.67
CA ARG A 150 -5.86 -9.07 -10.45
C ARG A 150 -5.51 -9.65 -9.08
N HIS A 151 -4.34 -9.28 -8.56
CA HIS A 151 -3.84 -9.83 -7.31
C HIS A 151 -3.50 -8.73 -6.32
N LEU A 152 -3.74 -9.02 -5.03
CA LEU A 152 -3.56 -8.13 -3.90
C LEU A 152 -2.82 -8.87 -2.77
N ALA A 153 -1.71 -8.30 -2.32
CA ALA A 153 -1.02 -8.69 -1.10
C ALA A 153 -1.23 -7.61 -0.03
N VAL A 154 -1.60 -8.02 1.18
CA VAL A 154 -1.79 -7.11 2.33
C VAL A 154 -0.96 -7.60 3.50
N THR A 155 -0.12 -6.73 4.05
CA THR A 155 0.53 -6.94 5.35
C THR A 155 -0.13 -6.10 6.43
N VAL A 156 -0.29 -6.68 7.62
CA VAL A 156 -0.77 -6.02 8.84
C VAL A 156 0.22 -6.32 9.96
N GLN A 157 0.70 -5.28 10.62
CA GLN A 157 1.59 -5.38 11.77
C GLN A 157 1.07 -4.48 12.90
N GLY A 158 0.70 -5.08 14.02
CA GLY A 158 0.40 -4.36 15.26
C GLY A 158 1.67 -3.90 15.99
N GLN A 159 1.50 -3.08 17.02
CA GLN A 159 2.60 -2.44 17.74
C GLN A 159 3.59 -3.43 18.37
N TRP A 160 3.11 -4.61 18.77
CA TRP A 160 3.92 -5.68 19.36
C TRP A 160 3.69 -7.03 18.69
N SER A 161 3.00 -7.05 17.55
CA SER A 161 2.62 -8.29 16.87
C SER A 161 3.62 -8.65 15.77
N THR A 162 3.54 -9.90 15.35
CA THR A 162 4.18 -10.37 14.12
C THR A 162 3.53 -9.72 12.90
N VAL A 163 4.28 -9.65 11.81
CA VAL A 163 3.73 -9.26 10.50
C VAL A 163 2.88 -10.40 9.97
N MET A 164 1.68 -10.06 9.57
CA MET A 164 0.68 -10.96 9.03
C MET A 164 0.45 -10.66 7.56
N LEU A 165 0.46 -11.66 6.67
CA LEU A 165 0.37 -11.48 5.22
C LEU A 165 -0.82 -12.23 4.62
N TRP A 166 -1.65 -11.54 3.84
CA TRP A 166 -2.67 -12.14 2.98
C TRP A 166 -2.34 -11.92 1.52
N VAL A 167 -2.54 -12.93 0.70
CA VAL A 167 -2.52 -12.83 -0.77
C VAL A 167 -3.85 -13.31 -1.30
N ASP A 168 -4.58 -12.44 -2.02
CA ASP A 168 -5.92 -12.71 -2.55
C ASP A 168 -6.92 -13.27 -1.52
N GLY A 169 -6.83 -12.77 -0.30
CA GLY A 169 -7.67 -13.19 0.82
C GLY A 169 -7.22 -14.47 1.52
N ILE A 170 -6.15 -15.11 1.05
CA ILE A 170 -5.58 -16.31 1.66
C ILE A 170 -4.47 -15.89 2.62
N ARG A 171 -4.57 -16.35 3.87
CA ARG A 171 -3.51 -16.12 4.87
C ARG A 171 -2.27 -16.94 4.51
N VAL A 172 -1.15 -16.26 4.34
CA VAL A 172 0.16 -16.88 4.13
C VAL A 172 0.74 -17.24 5.50
N GLU A 173 0.86 -18.54 5.74
CA GLU A 173 1.54 -19.10 6.92
C GLU A 173 3.04 -19.19 6.64
N ALA A 174 3.85 -18.74 7.60
CA ALA A 174 5.31 -18.78 7.54
C ALA A 174 5.87 -19.21 8.91
N PRO A 175 6.96 -19.99 8.94
CA PRO A 175 7.48 -20.56 10.19
C PRO A 175 8.12 -19.51 11.12
N ASN A 176 8.61 -18.39 10.58
CA ASN A 176 9.23 -17.31 11.33
C ASN A 176 8.60 -15.95 10.96
N PHE A 177 9.07 -14.88 11.60
CA PHE A 177 8.56 -13.52 11.38
C PHE A 177 8.80 -13.05 9.94
N LEU A 178 7.72 -12.69 9.26
CA LEU A 178 7.74 -12.05 7.94
C LEU A 178 8.22 -10.60 8.05
N ASP A 179 8.85 -10.12 6.98
CA ASP A 179 9.03 -8.70 6.75
C ASP A 179 7.71 -8.06 6.29
N GLU A 180 7.49 -6.80 6.66
CA GLU A 180 6.30 -6.05 6.25
C GLU A 180 6.28 -5.70 4.75
N THR A 181 7.44 -5.77 4.08
CA THR A 181 7.64 -5.38 2.68
C THR A 181 7.77 -6.57 1.74
N GLY A 182 7.23 -6.44 0.54
CA GLY A 182 7.34 -7.46 -0.50
C GLY A 182 7.05 -6.89 -1.89
N TYR A 183 7.12 -7.75 -2.90
CA TYR A 183 6.94 -7.34 -4.29
C TYR A 183 6.38 -8.47 -5.15
N TRP A 184 5.67 -8.07 -6.21
CA TRP A 184 5.15 -8.97 -7.23
C TRP A 184 6.20 -9.31 -8.28
N VAL A 185 6.28 -10.59 -8.64
CA VAL A 185 7.06 -11.13 -9.75
C VAL A 185 6.09 -11.78 -10.74
N ASP A 186 6.25 -11.44 -12.02
CA ASP A 186 5.48 -12.03 -13.13
C ASP A 186 3.96 -11.80 -13.08
N ASP A 187 3.48 -10.85 -12.27
CA ASP A 187 2.05 -10.66 -11.96
C ASP A 187 1.36 -11.94 -11.43
N ARG A 188 2.12 -12.80 -10.74
CA ARG A 188 1.63 -14.08 -10.19
C ARG A 188 2.19 -14.39 -8.81
N PHE A 189 3.48 -14.14 -8.59
CA PHE A 189 4.17 -14.53 -7.37
C PHE A 189 4.39 -13.33 -6.47
N TYR A 190 3.97 -13.42 -5.21
CA TYR A 190 4.33 -12.42 -4.21
C TYR A 190 5.55 -12.90 -3.43
N VAL A 191 6.59 -12.08 -3.41
CA VAL A 191 7.85 -12.37 -2.73
C VAL A 191 8.00 -11.44 -1.52
N THR A 192 8.31 -12.01 -0.37
CA THR A 192 8.67 -11.28 0.85
C THR A 192 9.85 -11.95 1.55
N GLU A 193 10.44 -11.24 2.50
CA GLU A 193 11.53 -11.74 3.33
C GLU A 193 10.95 -12.29 4.66
N MET A 194 11.73 -13.15 5.30
CA MET A 194 11.41 -13.73 6.60
C MET A 194 12.71 -13.91 7.39
N ALA A 195 12.65 -13.90 8.72
CA ALA A 195 13.78 -14.32 9.53
C ALA A 195 14.23 -15.74 9.14
N ALA A 196 15.55 -15.92 8.96
CA ALA A 196 16.13 -17.25 8.78
C ALA A 196 15.87 -18.16 10.00
N PRO A 197 16.02 -19.49 9.86
CA PRO A 197 15.89 -20.42 10.99
C PRO A 197 16.73 -20.00 12.20
N ASP A 198 16.16 -20.14 13.41
CA ASP A 198 16.80 -19.73 14.67
C ASP A 198 18.17 -20.40 14.91
N ASP A 199 18.41 -21.57 14.31
CA ASP A 199 19.65 -22.34 14.41
C ASP A 199 20.69 -21.98 13.33
N HIS A 200 20.40 -21.02 12.45
CA HIS A 200 21.35 -20.59 11.43
C HIS A 200 22.60 -19.97 12.09
N PRO A 201 23.83 -20.46 11.81
CA PRO A 201 25.02 -20.11 12.59
C PRO A 201 25.48 -18.66 12.41
N LEU A 202 25.07 -18.01 11.33
CA LEU A 202 25.33 -16.59 11.08
C LEU A 202 24.18 -15.68 11.58
N GLN A 203 23.15 -16.26 12.19
CA GLN A 203 22.06 -15.50 12.80
C GLN A 203 22.60 -14.76 14.04
N GLY A 204 22.91 -13.48 13.86
CA GLY A 204 23.35 -12.64 14.96
C GLY A 204 22.21 -12.37 15.95
N HIS A 205 22.50 -12.43 17.26
CA HIS A 205 21.70 -11.72 18.25
C HIS A 205 22.03 -10.23 18.16
N VAL A 206 21.57 -9.56 17.11
CA VAL A 206 21.82 -8.13 16.96
C VAL A 206 20.76 -7.39 17.76
N GLY A 207 21.18 -6.75 18.85
CA GLY A 207 20.30 -5.93 19.69
C GLY A 207 19.51 -4.89 18.87
N MET A 208 18.27 -4.63 19.29
CA MET A 208 17.25 -3.86 18.56
C MET A 208 16.88 -4.42 17.17
N GLY A 209 16.75 -5.75 17.04
CA GLY A 209 15.90 -6.35 16.00
C GLY A 209 16.46 -6.42 14.58
N ALA A 210 17.78 -6.28 14.39
CA ALA A 210 18.36 -6.53 13.07
C ALA A 210 18.56 -8.04 12.86
N ILE A 211 17.71 -8.64 12.03
CA ILE A 211 17.95 -9.96 11.45
C ILE A 211 19.14 -9.84 10.49
N ALA A 212 20.21 -10.60 10.73
CA ALA A 212 21.41 -10.54 9.89
C ALA A 212 21.29 -11.42 8.63
N VAL A 213 20.55 -12.52 8.73
CA VAL A 213 20.35 -13.50 7.66
C VAL A 213 18.85 -13.74 7.47
N LEU A 214 18.40 -13.67 6.23
CA LEU A 214 17.01 -13.72 5.84
C LEU A 214 16.73 -14.94 4.96
N SER A 215 15.55 -15.50 5.11
CA SER A 215 14.93 -16.44 4.19
C SER A 215 14.02 -15.70 3.21
N LEU A 216 13.68 -16.35 2.11
CA LEU A 216 12.69 -15.86 1.16
C LEU A 216 11.40 -16.66 1.21
N VAL A 217 10.28 -15.95 1.17
CA VAL A 217 8.94 -16.53 1.04
C VAL A 217 8.38 -16.13 -0.32
N ILE A 218 8.01 -17.12 -1.12
CA ILE A 218 7.42 -16.95 -2.45
C ILE A 218 6.03 -17.58 -2.43
N HIS A 219 4.99 -16.77 -2.53
CA HIS A 219 3.62 -17.23 -2.63
C HIS A 219 3.12 -17.17 -4.08
N ASP A 220 2.64 -18.27 -4.61
CA ASP A 220 2.00 -18.36 -5.92
C ASP A 220 0.50 -18.11 -5.81
N ALA A 221 0.05 -16.94 -6.27
CA ALA A 221 -1.36 -16.57 -6.21
C ALA A 221 -2.26 -17.43 -7.11
N ALA A 222 -1.72 -18.08 -8.14
CA ALA A 222 -2.51 -18.91 -9.05
C ALA A 222 -2.88 -20.26 -8.43
N THR A 223 -1.98 -20.82 -7.61
CA THR A 223 -2.13 -22.15 -7.00
C THR A 223 -2.34 -22.08 -5.48
N ALA A 224 -2.23 -20.89 -4.89
CA ALA A 224 -2.24 -20.64 -3.46
C ALA A 224 -1.17 -21.43 -2.68
N THR A 225 -0.01 -21.68 -3.31
CA THR A 225 1.11 -22.40 -2.66
C THR A 225 2.20 -21.45 -2.19
N THR A 226 2.74 -21.71 -1.01
CA THR A 226 3.86 -20.96 -0.44
C THR A 226 5.13 -21.81 -0.47
N HIS A 227 6.21 -21.23 -0.97
CA HIS A 227 7.55 -21.79 -0.93
C HIS A 227 8.43 -20.95 0.00
N VAL A 228 9.11 -21.61 0.92
CA VAL A 228 10.12 -20.99 1.79
C VAL A 228 11.49 -21.47 1.33
N LEU A 229 12.40 -20.52 1.11
CA LEU A 229 13.78 -20.78 0.72
C LEU A 229 14.66 -20.28 1.85
N ASP A 230 15.32 -21.21 2.53
CA ASP A 230 16.26 -20.90 3.59
C ASP A 230 17.70 -20.88 3.07
N PRO A 231 18.55 -20.00 3.63
CA PRO A 231 19.98 -20.07 3.43
C PRO A 231 20.56 -21.34 4.05
N GLU A 232 21.53 -21.93 3.37
CA GLU A 232 22.38 -22.96 3.95
C GLU A 232 23.30 -22.37 5.03
N PRO A 233 23.81 -23.18 5.99
CA PRO A 233 24.57 -22.67 7.14
C PRO A 233 25.80 -21.79 6.83
N HIS A 234 26.31 -21.83 5.61
CA HIS A 234 27.47 -21.05 5.17
C HIS A 234 27.10 -19.82 4.32
N GLU A 235 25.83 -19.67 3.96
CA GLU A 235 25.32 -18.58 3.14
C GLU A 235 24.91 -17.40 4.02
N ASN A 236 25.15 -16.18 3.53
CA ASN A 236 24.90 -14.95 4.26
C ASN A 236 23.93 -14.05 3.50
N TRP A 237 22.67 -14.46 3.45
CA TRP A 237 21.62 -13.75 2.73
C TRP A 237 21.12 -12.54 3.53
N SER A 238 21.70 -11.36 3.31
CA SER A 238 21.38 -10.17 4.09
C SER A 238 20.26 -9.30 3.51
N CYS A 239 19.95 -9.46 2.21
CA CYS A 239 18.81 -8.85 1.52
C CYS A 239 18.55 -9.66 0.25
N PRO A 240 18.03 -10.89 0.40
CA PRO A 240 17.89 -11.80 -0.70
C PRO A 240 16.82 -11.32 -1.68
N VAL A 241 17.05 -11.51 -2.98
CA VAL A 241 16.11 -11.13 -4.04
C VAL A 241 15.86 -12.33 -4.93
N ALA A 242 14.59 -12.59 -5.24
CA ALA A 242 14.18 -13.58 -6.22
C ALA A 242 13.70 -12.87 -7.50
N ALA A 243 14.25 -13.25 -8.65
CA ALA A 243 13.80 -12.76 -9.94
C ALA A 243 13.49 -13.93 -10.89
N LEU A 244 12.41 -13.80 -11.66
CA LEU A 244 12.11 -14.72 -12.74
C LEU A 244 12.71 -14.19 -14.06
N ARG A 245 13.61 -14.96 -14.66
CA ARG A 245 14.29 -14.63 -15.93
C ARG A 245 14.17 -15.82 -16.87
N ASP A 246 13.58 -15.61 -18.04
CA ASP A 246 13.41 -16.66 -19.06
C ASP A 246 12.76 -17.95 -18.52
N GLY A 247 11.80 -17.79 -17.59
CA GLY A 247 11.10 -18.90 -16.93
C GLY A 247 11.89 -19.61 -15.83
N GLN A 248 13.07 -19.13 -15.46
CA GLN A 248 13.88 -19.66 -14.36
C GLN A 248 14.01 -18.67 -13.22
N TRP A 249 13.87 -19.17 -11.99
CA TRP A 249 14.09 -18.37 -10.80
C TRP A 249 15.58 -18.21 -10.54
N ARG A 250 16.01 -16.98 -10.33
CA ARG A 250 17.36 -16.60 -9.89
C ARG A 250 17.26 -15.99 -8.52
N LEU A 251 17.97 -16.58 -7.57
CA LEU A 251 18.06 -16.10 -6.19
C LEU A 251 19.41 -15.42 -5.99
N TYR A 252 19.36 -14.17 -5.56
CA TYR A 252 20.52 -13.36 -5.24
C TYR A 252 20.56 -13.16 -3.72
N PRO A 253 21.68 -13.42 -3.05
CA PRO A 253 21.76 -13.36 -1.59
C PRO A 253 21.80 -11.91 -1.06
N THR A 254 22.19 -10.96 -1.92
CA THR A 254 22.27 -9.53 -1.63
C THR A 254 21.87 -8.69 -2.84
N LEU A 255 21.66 -7.39 -2.62
CA LEU A 255 21.40 -6.43 -3.68
C LEU A 255 22.61 -6.27 -4.62
N GLU A 256 23.83 -6.33 -4.10
CA GLU A 256 25.05 -6.25 -4.91
C GLU A 256 25.17 -7.46 -5.85
N ALA A 257 24.86 -8.66 -5.36
CA ALA A 257 24.84 -9.87 -6.18
C ALA A 257 23.80 -9.78 -7.31
N ARG A 258 22.61 -9.21 -7.01
CA ARG A 258 21.59 -8.91 -8.01
C ARG A 258 22.08 -7.92 -9.06
N ASP A 259 22.70 -6.82 -8.63
CA ASP A 259 23.16 -5.77 -9.53
C ASP A 259 24.30 -6.24 -10.44
N ALA A 260 25.12 -7.20 -9.97
CA ALA A 260 26.14 -7.88 -10.76
C ALA A 260 25.62 -9.08 -11.59
N ASP A 261 24.32 -9.40 -11.52
CA ASP A 261 23.69 -10.62 -12.06
C ASP A 261 24.47 -11.91 -11.72
N HIS A 262 24.86 -12.04 -10.44
CA HIS A 262 25.53 -13.22 -9.90
C HIS A 262 24.59 -13.96 -8.94
N PRO A 263 23.66 -14.79 -9.45
CA PRO A 263 22.78 -15.55 -8.59
C PRO A 263 23.55 -16.67 -7.89
N ASP A 264 23.19 -16.90 -6.63
CA ASP A 264 23.75 -17.99 -5.83
C ASP A 264 23.03 -19.30 -6.15
N ARG A 265 21.72 -19.22 -6.44
CA ARG A 265 20.90 -20.36 -6.84
C ARG A 265 20.07 -20.06 -8.07
N THR A 266 19.87 -21.08 -8.90
CA THR A 266 18.85 -21.10 -9.94
C THR A 266 17.87 -22.22 -9.63
N LEU A 267 16.58 -21.90 -9.60
CA LEU A 267 15.52 -22.79 -9.13
C LEU A 267 14.44 -22.96 -10.20
N THR A 268 13.76 -24.10 -10.14
CA THR A 268 12.50 -24.33 -10.86
C THR A 268 11.41 -24.46 -9.82
N LEU A 269 10.51 -23.49 -9.76
CA LEU A 269 9.28 -23.56 -8.97
C LEU A 269 8.13 -23.94 -9.91
N PRO A 270 7.10 -24.66 -9.42
CA PRO A 270 5.94 -25.06 -10.20
C PRO A 270 5.10 -23.88 -10.73
#